data_AF-A0A075MXN4-F1
#
_entry.id   AF-A0A075MXN4-F1
#
_cell.length_a   1.000
_cell.length_b   1.000
_cell.length_c   1.000
_cell.angle_alpha   90.00
_cell.angle_beta   90.00
_cell.angle_gamma   90.00
#
_symmetry.space_group_name_H-M   'P 1'
#
loop_
_entity.id
_entity.type
_entity.pdbx_description
1 polymer ?
#
loop_
_entity_poly.entity_id
_entity_poly.type
_entity_poly.pdbx_seq_one_letter_code
_entity_poly.pdbx_strand_id
1 'polypeptide(L)'
;MLATITPPPSKKVWIFPGTGGTLRKRGKYQRFIIACMAQQACSSITKRVLAKQMAKRFGMSLRNAYTHTYMELNDSLIPGGIVEQDGAVPATRGPRIFQVNGVPCFRLSGLGMLLACCLEEIDINERMALFRQYIDSDRSWRQDSRKGELLSHLEAYPEFTLELLKHGAAQYLEGKIDHPLSILPTRRRQNPTAASSSTA
;
A
#
# COMPACT_ATOMS: atom_id res chain seq x y z
N MET A 1 5.20 -10.06 -23.37
CA MET A 1 4.74 -8.66 -23.40
C MET A 1 4.92 -8.08 -22.01
N LEU A 2 5.98 -7.29 -21.81
CA LEU A 2 6.24 -6.62 -20.54
C LEU A 2 5.23 -5.48 -20.41
N ALA A 3 4.37 -5.53 -19.39
CA ALA A 3 3.52 -4.40 -19.05
C ALA A 3 4.43 -3.24 -18.66
N THR A 4 4.51 -2.22 -19.50
CA THR A 4 5.18 -0.96 -19.17
C THR A 4 4.45 -0.34 -17.99
N ILE A 5 5.03 -0.47 -16.81
CA ILE A 5 4.58 0.27 -15.62
C ILE A 5 4.99 1.71 -15.88
N THR A 6 4.09 2.46 -16.51
CA THR A 6 4.22 3.91 -16.68
C THR A 6 4.46 4.55 -15.32
N PRO A 7 5.51 5.38 -15.14
CA PRO A 7 5.76 6.07 -13.89
C PRO A 7 4.53 6.93 -13.57
N PRO A 8 3.99 6.83 -12.35
CA PRO A 8 2.72 7.44 -12.06
C PRO A 8 2.83 8.97 -12.03
N PRO A 9 1.85 9.70 -12.60
CA PRO A 9 1.85 11.15 -12.65
C PRO A 9 1.86 11.72 -11.23
N SER A 10 2.86 12.57 -10.93
CA SER A 10 3.06 13.34 -9.68
C SER A 10 2.09 12.98 -8.55
N LYS A 11 2.32 11.85 -7.87
CA LYS A 11 1.38 11.32 -6.88
C LYS A 11 1.22 12.32 -5.73
N LYS A 12 0.01 12.85 -5.52
CA LYS A 12 -0.39 13.60 -4.31
C LYS A 12 -0.52 12.69 -3.09
N VAL A 13 0.43 11.76 -2.92
CA VAL A 13 0.46 10.75 -1.86
C VAL A 13 1.57 11.15 -0.90
N TRP A 14 1.20 11.42 0.36
CA TRP A 14 2.09 11.88 1.42
C TRP A 14 1.99 10.93 2.62
N ILE A 15 2.26 9.64 2.40
CA ILE A 15 2.18 8.62 3.46
C ILE A 15 3.35 8.76 4.44
N PHE A 16 4.54 9.08 3.94
CA PHE A 16 5.73 9.27 4.76
C PHE A 16 6.07 10.76 4.92
N PRO A 17 6.70 11.18 6.03
CA PRO A 17 7.16 12.55 6.18
C PRO A 17 8.18 12.87 5.08
N GLY A 18 8.08 14.08 4.51
CA GLY A 18 9.10 14.58 3.59
C GLY A 18 10.39 14.94 4.34
N THR A 19 11.38 15.44 3.62
CA THR A 19 12.75 15.78 4.08
C THR A 19 12.87 16.78 5.25
N GLY A 20 11.76 17.18 5.88
CA GLY A 20 11.68 18.09 7.04
C GLY A 20 10.92 17.52 8.26
N GLY A 21 10.81 16.19 8.38
CA GLY A 21 10.42 15.51 9.63
C GLY A 21 8.93 15.56 10.04
N THR A 22 8.09 16.40 9.42
CA THR A 22 6.67 16.52 9.79
C THR A 22 5.73 16.04 8.69
N LEU A 23 4.78 15.17 9.05
CA LEU A 23 3.73 14.72 8.14
C LEU A 23 2.66 15.80 7.93
N ARG A 24 2.36 16.11 6.67
CA ARG A 24 1.26 17.03 6.30
C ARG A 24 -0.08 16.50 6.80
N LYS A 25 -1.05 17.38 7.05
CA LYS A 25 -2.42 16.99 7.49
C LYS A 25 -3.04 15.92 6.57
N ARG A 26 -2.92 16.11 5.25
CA ARG A 26 -3.38 15.15 4.24
C ARG A 26 -2.72 13.77 4.39
N GLY A 27 -1.42 13.74 4.70
CA GLY A 27 -0.70 12.50 4.97
C GLY A 27 -1.23 11.72 6.17
N LYS A 28 -1.60 12.42 7.26
CA LYS A 28 -2.22 11.80 8.43
C LYS A 28 -3.55 11.11 8.08
N TYR A 29 -4.36 11.72 7.21
CA TYR A 29 -5.62 11.14 6.75
C TYR A 29 -5.39 9.95 5.82
N GLN A 30 -4.41 10.03 4.91
CA GLN A 30 -4.06 8.92 4.01
C GLN A 30 -3.57 7.70 4.78
N ARG A 31 -2.62 7.87 5.72
CA ARG A 31 -2.16 6.79 6.61
C ARG A 31 -3.32 6.18 7.38
N PHE A 32 -4.19 7.03 7.95
CA PHE A 32 -5.36 6.56 8.68
C PHE A 32 -6.30 5.72 7.81
N ILE A 33 -6.61 6.15 6.59
CA ILE A 33 -7.46 5.38 5.68
C ILE A 33 -6.83 4.03 5.36
N ILE A 34 -5.54 4.00 5.03
CA ILE A 34 -4.82 2.77 4.70
C ILE A 34 -4.80 1.81 5.89
N ALA A 35 -4.41 2.29 7.08
CA ALA A 35 -4.39 1.49 8.29
C ALA A 35 -5.77 0.96 8.66
N CYS A 36 -6.80 1.80 8.55
CA CYS A 36 -8.17 1.41 8.84
C CYS A 36 -8.70 0.34 7.88
N MET A 37 -8.31 0.38 6.61
CA MET A 37 -8.65 -0.65 5.64
C MET A 37 -7.90 -1.96 5.89
N ALA A 38 -6.63 -1.87 6.31
CA ALA A 38 -5.79 -3.03 6.59
C ALA A 38 -6.23 -3.81 7.84
N GLN A 39 -6.76 -3.11 8.85
CA GLN A 39 -7.15 -3.69 10.15
C GLN A 39 -8.61 -4.17 10.20
N GLN A 40 -9.38 -3.95 9.13
CA GLN A 40 -10.79 -4.30 9.15
C GLN A 40 -11.01 -5.77 8.79
N ALA A 41 -11.87 -6.45 9.55
CA ALA A 41 -12.22 -7.85 9.30
C ALA A 41 -12.92 -8.10 7.95
N CYS A 42 -13.55 -7.08 7.37
CA CYS A 42 -14.17 -7.17 6.04
C CYS A 42 -13.15 -6.78 4.96
N SER A 43 -13.12 -7.55 3.86
CA SER A 43 -12.24 -7.31 2.71
C SER A 43 -12.47 -5.96 2.02
N SER A 44 -13.65 -5.35 2.19
CA SER A 44 -13.98 -4.05 1.62
C SER A 44 -14.78 -3.16 2.57
N ILE A 45 -14.62 -1.84 2.40
CA ILE A 45 -15.18 -0.82 3.28
C ILE A 45 -15.83 0.32 2.50
N THR A 46 -16.93 0.87 3.02
CA THR A 46 -17.58 2.03 2.40
C THR A 46 -16.98 3.35 2.90
N LYS A 47 -17.06 4.41 2.08
CA LYS A 47 -16.62 5.78 2.47
C LYS A 47 -17.26 6.24 3.78
N ARG A 48 -18.51 5.83 4.06
CA ARG A 48 -19.24 6.21 5.27
C ARG A 48 -18.61 5.61 6.53
N VAL A 49 -18.17 4.35 6.47
CA VAL A 49 -17.53 3.69 7.62
C VAL A 49 -16.17 4.35 7.91
N LEU A 50 -15.36 4.55 6.86
CA LEU A 50 -14.10 5.30 6.95
C LEU A 50 -14.30 6.70 7.55
N ALA A 51 -15.29 7.45 7.08
CA ALA A 51 -15.58 8.79 7.58
C ALA A 51 -16.00 8.79 9.06
N LYS A 52 -16.76 7.78 9.51
CA LYS A 52 -17.11 7.63 10.94
C LYS A 52 -15.89 7.35 11.80
N GLN A 53 -15.02 6.43 11.36
CA GLN A 53 -13.79 6.10 12.08
C GLN A 53 -12.83 7.31 12.10
N MET A 54 -12.72 8.05 10.99
CA MET A 54 -11.95 9.29 10.87
C MET A 54 -12.45 10.37 11.83
N ALA A 55 -13.78 10.60 11.87
CA ALA A 55 -14.39 11.56 12.78
C ALA A 55 -14.06 11.24 14.25
N LYS A 56 -14.15 9.96 14.63
CA LYS A 56 -13.80 9.47 15.96
C LYS A 56 -12.32 9.65 16.27
N ARG A 57 -11.42 9.28 15.34
CA ARG A 57 -9.96 9.33 15.55
C ARG A 57 -9.44 10.75 15.72
N PHE A 58 -9.96 11.70 14.93
CA PHE A 58 -9.44 13.07 14.86
C PHE A 58 -10.33 14.11 15.56
N GLY A 59 -11.40 13.69 16.25
CA GLY A 59 -12.28 14.59 16.99
C GLY A 59 -12.94 15.66 16.11
N MET A 60 -13.36 15.30 14.89
CA MET A 60 -13.93 16.24 13.92
C MET A 60 -15.39 15.91 13.57
N SER A 61 -16.11 16.87 12.98
CA SER A 61 -17.48 16.64 12.53
C SER A 61 -17.55 15.57 11.44
N LEU A 62 -18.66 14.82 11.39
CA LEU A 62 -18.85 13.78 10.37
C LEU A 62 -18.83 14.36 8.94
N ARG A 63 -19.34 15.58 8.75
CA ARG A 63 -19.30 16.30 7.47
C ARG A 63 -17.86 16.50 7.02
N ASN A 64 -16.99 17.01 7.90
CA ASN A 64 -15.59 17.28 7.57
C ASN A 64 -14.82 15.97 7.33
N ALA A 65 -15.04 14.96 8.19
CA ALA A 65 -14.42 13.65 8.02
C ALA A 65 -14.79 13.00 6.69
N TYR A 66 -16.06 13.13 6.28
CA TYR A 66 -16.52 12.64 4.98
C TYR A 66 -15.85 13.36 3.82
N THR A 67 -15.77 14.70 3.86
CA THR A 67 -15.07 15.49 2.85
C THR A 67 -13.60 15.08 2.74
N HIS A 68 -12.87 14.99 3.85
CA HIS A 68 -11.48 14.55 3.83
C HIS A 68 -11.32 13.13 3.30
N THR A 69 -12.15 12.19 3.76
CA THR A 69 -12.13 10.80 3.26
C THR A 69 -12.36 10.75 1.75
N TYR A 70 -13.34 11.50 1.25
CA TYR A 70 -13.64 11.57 -0.18
C TYR A 70 -12.48 12.17 -0.98
N MET A 71 -11.91 13.29 -0.52
CA MET A 71 -10.80 13.95 -1.20
C MET A 71 -9.56 13.05 -1.22
N GLU A 72 -9.17 12.45 -0.10
CA GLU A 72 -7.98 11.59 -0.08
C GLU A 72 -8.16 10.33 -0.94
N LEU A 73 -9.35 9.73 -0.94
CA LEU A 73 -9.62 8.57 -1.80
C LEU A 73 -9.53 8.94 -3.28
N ASN A 74 -10.28 9.96 -3.73
CA ASN A 74 -10.41 10.24 -5.15
C ASN A 74 -9.25 11.05 -5.73
N ASP A 75 -8.59 11.91 -4.94
CA ASP A 75 -7.51 12.77 -5.45
C ASP A 75 -6.13 12.09 -5.35
N SER A 76 -5.99 11.10 -4.45
CA SER A 76 -4.68 10.58 -4.06
C SER A 76 -4.60 9.06 -4.05
N LEU A 77 -5.43 8.37 -3.25
CA LEU A 77 -5.26 6.94 -2.99
C LEU A 77 -5.69 6.06 -4.18
N ILE A 78 -6.81 6.39 -4.83
CA ILE A 78 -7.30 5.66 -6.01
C ILE A 78 -6.41 5.97 -7.24
N PRO A 79 -6.15 7.25 -7.61
CA PRO A 79 -5.22 7.54 -8.71
C PRO A 79 -3.81 7.03 -8.45
N GLY A 80 -3.40 6.95 -7.18
CA GLY A 80 -2.12 6.40 -6.75
C GLY A 80 -2.01 4.88 -6.85
N GLY A 81 -3.10 4.18 -7.17
CA GLY A 81 -3.16 2.71 -7.26
C GLY A 81 -3.04 2.02 -5.90
N ILE A 82 -3.31 2.72 -4.79
CA ILE A 82 -3.18 2.23 -3.41
C ILE A 82 -4.50 1.61 -2.95
N VAL A 83 -5.61 2.20 -3.38
CA VAL A 83 -6.97 1.76 -3.08
C VAL A 83 -7.69 1.49 -4.39
N GLU A 84 -8.46 0.42 -4.44
CA GLU A 84 -9.32 0.07 -5.57
C GLU A 84 -10.78 -0.14 -5.13
N GLN A 85 -11.71 0.02 -6.08
CA GLN A 85 -13.13 -0.20 -5.81
C GLN A 85 -13.44 -1.70 -5.88
N ASP A 86 -14.04 -2.24 -4.83
CA ASP A 86 -14.35 -3.66 -4.66
C ASP A 86 -15.86 -3.89 -4.64
N GLY A 87 -16.48 -3.62 -5.79
CA GLY A 87 -17.92 -3.78 -5.96
C GLY A 87 -18.77 -2.80 -5.15
N ALA A 88 -19.99 -3.21 -4.83
CA ALA A 88 -20.96 -2.41 -4.12
C ALA A 88 -21.83 -3.26 -3.18
N VAL A 89 -22.10 -2.75 -1.98
CA VAL A 89 -22.98 -3.42 -1.01
C VAL A 89 -24.41 -2.94 -1.25
N PRO A 90 -25.38 -3.81 -1.58
CA PRO A 90 -26.76 -3.41 -1.82
C PRO A 90 -27.34 -2.77 -0.55
N ALA A 91 -27.87 -1.55 -0.68
CA ALA A 91 -28.49 -0.89 0.46
C ALA A 91 -29.91 -1.44 0.66
N THR A 92 -30.18 -2.04 1.81
CA THR A 92 -31.53 -2.55 2.14
C THR A 92 -32.55 -1.43 2.41
N ARG A 93 -32.08 -0.19 2.61
CA ARG A 93 -32.89 1.02 2.89
C ARG A 93 -32.25 2.25 2.22
N GLY A 94 -33.07 3.23 1.83
CA GLY A 94 -32.63 4.50 1.22
C GLY A 94 -33.10 4.69 -0.23
N PRO A 95 -32.57 5.68 -0.96
CA PRO A 95 -32.95 5.95 -2.35
C PRO A 95 -32.81 4.71 -3.25
N ARG A 96 -33.79 4.48 -4.14
CA ARG A 96 -33.87 3.29 -5.01
C ARG A 96 -32.59 3.05 -5.80
N ILE A 97 -31.87 4.11 -6.17
CA ILE A 97 -30.57 4.06 -6.85
C ILE A 97 -29.54 3.24 -6.05
N PHE A 98 -29.44 3.41 -4.73
CA PHE A 98 -28.50 2.65 -3.89
C PHE A 98 -28.98 1.24 -3.56
N GLN A 99 -30.28 0.98 -3.71
CA GLN A 99 -30.82 -0.37 -3.59
C GLN A 99 -30.49 -1.21 -4.83
N VAL A 100 -30.51 -0.58 -6.01
CA VAL A 100 -30.23 -1.22 -7.31
C VAL A 100 -28.72 -1.30 -7.58
N ASN A 101 -27.99 -0.20 -7.38
CA ASN A 101 -26.57 -0.11 -7.74
C ASN A 101 -25.62 -0.41 -6.56
N GLY A 102 -26.14 -0.46 -5.33
CA GLY A 102 -25.36 -0.61 -4.11
C GLY A 102 -24.52 0.63 -3.74
N VAL A 103 -23.91 0.57 -2.56
CA VAL A 103 -22.96 1.57 -2.08
C VAL A 103 -21.55 1.11 -2.43
N PRO A 104 -20.75 1.91 -3.16
CA PRO A 104 -19.38 1.56 -3.52
C PRO A 104 -18.54 1.19 -2.29
N CYS A 105 -17.85 0.06 -2.41
CA CYS A 105 -16.89 -0.42 -1.43
C CYS A 105 -15.48 -0.33 -1.98
N PHE A 106 -14.51 -0.18 -1.08
CA PHE A 106 -13.11 0.02 -1.41
C PHE A 106 -12.27 -0.99 -0.67
N ARG A 107 -11.20 -1.47 -1.30
CA ARG A 107 -10.18 -2.32 -0.66
C ARG A 107 -8.78 -1.85 -1.00
N LEU A 108 -7.79 -2.29 -0.23
CA LEU A 108 -6.40 -2.07 -0.58
C LEU A 108 -6.04 -2.90 -1.82
N SER A 109 -5.31 -2.29 -2.75
CA SER A 109 -4.63 -3.03 -3.80
C SER A 109 -3.43 -3.79 -3.24
N GLY A 110 -2.75 -4.61 -4.05
CA GLY A 110 -1.48 -5.23 -3.64
C GLY A 110 -0.43 -4.19 -3.21
N LEU A 111 -0.31 -3.08 -3.95
CA LEU A 111 0.54 -1.95 -3.54
C LEU A 111 0.06 -1.33 -2.23
N GLY A 112 -1.25 -1.17 -2.04
CA GLY A 112 -1.82 -0.64 -0.80
C GLY A 112 -1.52 -1.51 0.42
N MET A 113 -1.59 -2.83 0.27
CA MET A 113 -1.22 -3.78 1.31
C MET A 113 0.26 -3.66 1.67
N LEU A 114 1.15 -3.58 0.67
CA LEU A 114 2.58 -3.41 0.89
C LEU A 114 2.91 -2.10 1.63
N LEU A 115 2.23 -1.01 1.26
CA LEU A 115 2.37 0.28 1.95
C LEU A 115 1.80 0.23 3.38
N ALA A 116 0.71 -0.51 3.62
CA ALA A 116 0.14 -0.71 4.96
C ALA A 116 1.15 -1.39 5.90
N CYS A 117 1.93 -2.36 5.42
CA CYS A 117 2.98 -3.01 6.19
C CYS A 117 4.04 -2.04 6.72
N CYS A 118 4.17 -0.86 6.11
CA CYS A 118 5.14 0.17 6.47
C CYS A 118 4.59 1.18 7.50
N LEU A 119 3.32 1.06 7.90
CA LEU A 119 2.67 1.99 8.81
C LEU A 119 2.86 1.56 10.26
N GLU A 120 3.51 2.43 11.05
CA GLU A 120 3.74 2.24 12.49
C GLU A 120 2.44 2.27 13.32
N GLU A 121 1.33 2.75 12.75
CA GLU A 121 0.00 2.69 13.39
C GLU A 121 -0.59 1.28 13.49
N ILE A 122 -0.04 0.34 12.73
CA ILE A 122 -0.48 -1.06 12.68
C ILE A 122 0.47 -1.89 13.55
N ASP A 123 -0.07 -2.86 14.30
CA ASP A 123 0.75 -3.76 15.12
C ASP A 123 1.79 -4.50 14.29
N ILE A 124 2.95 -4.80 14.87
CA ILE A 124 4.04 -5.49 14.16
C ILE A 124 3.60 -6.84 13.60
N ASN A 125 2.78 -7.61 14.34
CA ASN A 125 2.31 -8.92 13.89
C ASN A 125 1.32 -8.79 12.72
N GLU A 126 0.43 -7.79 12.80
CA GLU A 126 -0.49 -7.45 11.71
C GLU A 126 0.27 -7.02 10.45
N ARG A 127 1.31 -6.18 10.60
CA ARG A 127 2.18 -5.76 9.48
C ARG A 127 2.88 -6.94 8.83
N MET A 128 3.39 -7.89 9.63
CA MET A 128 3.98 -9.12 9.11
C MET A 128 2.96 -9.99 8.39
N ALA A 129 1.74 -10.14 8.92
CA ALA A 129 0.67 -10.90 8.29
C ALA A 129 0.24 -10.29 6.94
N LEU A 130 0.09 -8.96 6.89
CA LEU A 130 -0.19 -8.24 5.65
C LEU A 130 0.90 -8.46 4.61
N PHE A 131 2.18 -8.45 5.02
CA PHE A 131 3.29 -8.66 4.10
C PHE A 131 3.32 -10.09 3.54
N ARG A 132 3.08 -11.10 4.39
CA ARG A 132 2.91 -12.49 3.96
C ARG A 132 1.77 -12.61 2.94
N GLN A 133 0.61 -12.03 3.25
CA GLN A 133 -0.56 -12.04 2.36
C GLN A 133 -0.26 -11.34 1.02
N TYR A 134 0.49 -10.24 1.03
CA TYR A 134 0.93 -9.57 -0.20
C TYR A 134 1.82 -10.48 -1.05
N ILE A 135 2.87 -11.06 -0.46
CA ILE A 135 3.79 -11.98 -1.14
C ILE A 135 3.07 -13.22 -1.68
N ASP A 136 2.06 -13.70 -0.96
CA ASP A 136 1.24 -14.83 -1.38
C ASP A 136 0.17 -14.48 -2.40
N SER A 137 -0.22 -13.21 -2.56
CA SER A 137 -1.23 -12.79 -3.56
C SER A 137 -0.60 -12.29 -4.86
N ASP A 138 0.59 -11.70 -4.79
CA ASP A 138 1.31 -11.17 -5.94
C ASP A 138 1.90 -12.32 -6.80
N ARG A 139 1.46 -12.42 -8.06
CA ARG A 139 1.91 -13.48 -8.98
C ARG A 139 3.42 -13.47 -9.21
N SER A 140 4.05 -12.30 -9.22
CA SER A 140 5.49 -12.16 -9.46
C SER A 140 6.27 -12.74 -8.29
N TRP A 141 5.80 -12.49 -7.07
CA TRP A 141 6.46 -12.96 -5.84
C TRP A 141 6.17 -14.41 -5.51
N ARG A 142 5.03 -14.97 -5.92
CA ARG A 142 4.72 -16.39 -5.74
C ARG A 142 5.80 -17.32 -6.29
N GLN A 143 6.48 -16.91 -7.37
CA GLN A 143 7.51 -17.70 -8.06
C GLN A 143 8.93 -17.14 -7.88
N ASP A 144 9.10 -16.03 -7.15
CA ASP A 144 10.40 -15.41 -6.96
C ASP A 144 11.27 -16.25 -6.01
N SER A 145 12.48 -16.59 -6.45
CA SER A 145 13.40 -17.41 -5.66
C SER A 145 13.83 -16.75 -4.34
N ARG A 146 13.67 -15.43 -4.20
CA ARG A 146 13.98 -14.66 -2.98
C ARG A 146 12.86 -14.70 -1.95
N LYS A 147 11.66 -15.16 -2.31
CA LYS A 147 10.50 -15.19 -1.40
C LYS A 147 10.81 -15.88 -0.07
N GLY A 148 11.42 -17.07 -0.12
CA GLY A 148 11.73 -17.85 1.09
C GLY A 148 12.68 -17.10 2.02
N GLU A 149 13.79 -16.60 1.47
CA GLU A 149 14.79 -15.82 2.22
C GLU A 149 14.18 -14.56 2.84
N LEU A 150 13.36 -13.83 2.08
CA LEU A 150 12.70 -12.61 2.55
C LEU A 150 11.71 -12.89 3.69
N LEU A 151 10.95 -13.98 3.62
CA LEU A 151 10.04 -14.39 4.68
C LEU A 151 10.79 -14.88 5.93
N SER A 152 11.90 -15.62 5.76
CA SER A 152 12.77 -15.99 6.89
C SER A 152 13.41 -14.77 7.55
N HIS A 153 13.82 -13.77 6.78
CA HIS A 153 14.32 -12.50 7.31
C HIS A 153 13.24 -11.71 8.06
N LEU A 154 12.01 -11.69 7.55
CA LEU A 154 10.87 -11.07 8.24
C LEU A 154 10.64 -11.73 9.61
N GLU A 155 10.77 -13.06 9.69
CA GLU A 155 10.58 -13.81 10.94
C GLU A 155 11.73 -13.60 11.93
N ALA A 156 12.98 -13.61 11.46
CA ALA A 156 14.15 -13.45 12.31
C ALA A 156 14.37 -11.99 12.74
N TYR A 157 14.08 -11.02 11.85
CA TYR A 157 14.37 -9.61 12.02
C TYR A 157 13.21 -8.73 11.50
N PRO A 158 12.04 -8.78 12.16
CA PRO A 158 10.82 -8.12 11.66
C PRO A 158 10.96 -6.60 11.57
N GLU A 159 11.50 -5.96 12.60
CA GLU A 159 11.67 -4.50 12.64
C GLU A 159 12.58 -4.00 11.51
N PHE A 160 13.74 -4.64 11.35
CA PHE A 160 14.70 -4.30 10.29
C PHE A 160 14.08 -4.50 8.90
N THR A 161 13.42 -5.64 8.69
CA THR A 161 12.80 -5.96 7.41
C THR A 161 11.72 -4.94 7.07
N LEU A 162 10.83 -4.64 8.01
CA LEU A 162 9.74 -3.68 7.80
C LEU A 162 10.27 -2.24 7.61
N GLU A 163 11.36 -1.84 8.26
CA GLU A 163 12.00 -0.53 8.04
C GLU A 163 12.65 -0.44 6.66
N LEU A 164 13.30 -1.51 6.19
CA LEU A 164 13.81 -1.60 4.83
C LEU A 164 12.69 -1.47 3.78
N LEU A 165 11.56 -2.14 4.02
CA LEU A 165 10.37 -2.03 3.18
C LEU A 165 9.82 -0.59 3.16
N LYS A 166 9.76 0.06 4.32
CA LYS A 166 9.35 1.46 4.46
C LYS A 166 10.28 2.39 3.69
N HIS A 167 11.60 2.14 3.72
CA HIS A 167 12.56 2.90 2.93
C HIS A 167 12.33 2.75 1.42
N GLY A 168 12.13 1.52 0.95
CA GLY A 168 11.78 1.25 -0.46
C GLY A 168 10.45 1.91 -0.86
N ALA A 169 9.43 1.82 -0.01
CA ALA A 169 8.15 2.48 -0.21
C ALA A 169 8.27 4.01 -0.32
N ALA A 170 9.09 4.63 0.52
CA ALA A 170 9.36 6.08 0.45
C ALA A 170 10.03 6.45 -0.89
N GLN A 171 11.08 5.72 -1.30
CA GLN A 171 11.74 5.97 -2.58
C GLN A 171 10.80 5.78 -3.78
N TYR A 172 9.91 4.80 -3.73
CA TYR A 172 8.90 4.56 -4.75
C TYR A 172 7.90 5.73 -4.86
N LEU A 173 7.41 6.23 -3.72
CA LEU A 173 6.49 7.37 -3.70
C LEU A 173 7.15 8.68 -4.15
N GLU A 174 8.46 8.80 -3.97
CA GLU A 174 9.29 9.90 -4.51
C GLU A 174 9.64 9.72 -6.00
N GLY A 175 9.30 8.60 -6.61
CA GLY A 175 9.61 8.30 -8.01
C GLY A 175 11.08 7.97 -8.28
N LYS A 176 11.85 7.61 -7.24
CA LYS A 176 13.27 7.23 -7.36
C LYS A 176 13.46 5.79 -7.84
N ILE A 177 12.48 4.93 -7.57
CA ILE A 177 12.46 3.52 -7.97
C ILE A 177 11.09 3.13 -8.50
N ASP A 178 11.02 2.10 -9.35
CA ASP A 178 9.79 1.69 -10.04
C ASP A 178 8.84 0.84 -9.16
N HIS A 179 9.36 0.21 -8.12
CA HIS A 179 8.58 -0.63 -7.20
C HIS A 179 9.16 -0.59 -5.79
N PRO A 180 8.36 -0.60 -4.70
CA PRO A 180 8.88 -0.53 -3.33
C PRO A 180 9.90 -1.63 -2.98
N LEU A 181 9.73 -2.82 -3.56
CA LEU A 181 10.64 -3.97 -3.33
C LEU A 181 11.89 -3.96 -4.21
N SER A 182 12.05 -2.98 -5.11
CA SER A 182 13.28 -2.85 -5.92
C SER A 182 14.49 -2.45 -5.09
N ILE A 183 14.29 -2.01 -3.83
CA ILE A 183 15.38 -1.73 -2.88
C ILE A 183 16.12 -3.00 -2.44
N LEU A 184 15.47 -4.17 -2.56
CA LEU A 184 16.06 -5.43 -2.14
C LEU A 184 17.20 -5.81 -3.10
N PRO A 185 18.39 -6.16 -2.58
CA PRO A 185 19.53 -6.49 -3.42
C PRO A 185 19.19 -7.67 -4.33
N THR A 186 19.33 -7.48 -5.64
CA THR A 186 19.30 -8.59 -6.60
C THR A 186 20.64 -9.29 -6.54
N ARG A 187 20.64 -10.61 -6.30
CA ARG A 187 21.84 -11.44 -6.42
C ARG A 187 22.28 -11.40 -7.88
N ARG A 188 23.19 -10.48 -8.22
CA ARG A 188 23.86 -10.45 -9.52
C ARG A 188 24.67 -11.75 -9.56
N ARG A 189 24.26 -12.73 -10.37
CA ARG A 189 25.17 -13.83 -10.72
C ARG A 189 26.40 -13.16 -11.33
N GLN A 190 27.51 -13.14 -10.60
CA GLN A 190 28.81 -12.97 -11.22
C GLN A 190 28.94 -14.17 -12.16
N ASN A 191 28.87 -13.95 -13.47
CA ASN A 191 29.33 -14.96 -14.42
C ASN A 191 30.85 -15.04 -14.25
N PRO A 192 31.42 -16.17 -13.80
CA PRO A 192 32.85 -16.36 -13.86
C PRO A 192 33.15 -17.02 -15.21
N THR A 193 33.40 -16.25 -16.27
CA THR A 193 34.16 -16.70 -17.47
C THR A 193 34.14 -15.64 -18.57
N ALA A 194 35.17 -14.78 -18.56
CA ALA A 194 35.77 -14.23 -19.77
C ALA A 194 37.28 -14.05 -19.49
N ALA A 195 37.92 -15.15 -19.10
CA ALA A 195 39.37 -15.26 -19.03
C ALA A 195 39.76 -16.53 -19.80
N SER A 196 39.81 -16.41 -21.12
CA SER A 196 40.65 -17.21 -22.02
C SER A 196 40.19 -16.96 -23.46
N SER A 197 40.96 -16.15 -24.19
CA SER A 197 41.48 -16.45 -25.53
C SER A 197 41.77 -15.15 -26.28
N SER A 198 43.05 -14.78 -26.38
CA SER A 198 43.70 -14.37 -27.63
C SER A 198 45.06 -13.72 -27.33
N THR A 199 46.02 -14.54 -26.93
CA THR A 199 47.44 -14.35 -27.27
C THR A 199 47.80 -15.50 -28.19
N ALA A 200 47.86 -15.22 -29.49
CA ALA A 200 48.70 -15.84 -30.52
C ALA A 200 48.45 -15.12 -31.83
#